data_AF-A0A6M0GBZ9-F1
#
_entry.id   AF-A0A6M0GBZ9-F1
#
_cell.length_a   1.000
_cell.length_b   1.000
_cell.length_c   1.000
_cell.angle_alpha   90.00
_cell.angle_beta   90.00
_cell.angle_gamma   90.00
#
_symmetry.space_group_name_H-M   'P 1'
#
loop_
_entity.id
_entity.type
_entity.pdbx_description
1 polymer ?
#
loop_
_entity_poly.entity_id
_entity_poly.type
_entity_poly.pdbx_seq_one_letter_code
_entity_poly.pdbx_strand_id
1 'polypeptide(L)'
;MASLLRKLLLPLTPFFSLLGVVGVQPLQAQSIITSPDGTNTTVTINGNQYNITGGTLSGDGANLFHSFQQFGLSNNEIANFLSTPQIRNVLGRVVGGDASVINGLIQLTGGNSNLFLMNPAGMVFGKDASLNLPASFTATTANGIGFEGGWFAGVGTNDYQALVGDPNSFAFTTNQPGTIVNAGNLALNDGQNLTLLGGMVINTGTISTAGGNITIAAVPGENVVRISQEGMVLSLELEPIGNIDNSNALPGSGSSLTPDLPELLTGGNLADATDVSVNHNGTISLSGSGISLPQETGSTYIAGTVDTTGDIGGTVNVLGDRVGLIGANIDASGTNGGGRVLIGGDVQGQGPVPNALGIFVNPDSIIRADALASGNGGKVILFAEEAANIHGEISARGGALGGDGGFVETSGLQSFQITTTPDVSAEFGLAGEWLIDPYNITIVPDGAGNNNINLANPFEAIGDDATLEVGLITAALTGGANVTIITGAGGTQDGNITLSTDLNFNGTG
;
A
#
# COMPACT_ATOMS: atom_id res chain seq x y z
N MET A 1 -36.03 26.84 86.64
CA MET A 1 -34.56 26.99 86.66
C MET A 1 -34.09 26.54 85.28
N ALA A 2 -33.85 27.45 84.34
CA ALA A 2 -32.51 27.96 84.00
C ALA A 2 -31.48 26.79 83.93
N SER A 3 -30.77 26.49 82.84
CA SER A 3 -30.20 27.43 81.87
C SER A 3 -29.53 26.67 80.70
N LEU A 4 -29.50 27.32 79.52
CA LEU A 4 -28.52 27.25 78.42
C LEU A 4 -28.35 25.97 77.56
N LEU A 5 -28.99 26.00 76.38
CA LEU A 5 -28.47 25.43 75.14
C LEU A 5 -27.19 26.19 74.72
N ARG A 6 -26.06 25.50 74.61
CA ARG A 6 -24.86 25.99 73.91
C ARG A 6 -24.96 25.69 72.42
N LYS A 7 -25.02 26.74 71.60
CA LYS A 7 -24.84 26.68 70.14
C LYS A 7 -23.39 26.32 69.83
N LEU A 8 -23.20 25.25 69.05
CA LEU A 8 -21.91 24.84 68.49
C LEU A 8 -21.68 25.64 67.20
N LEU A 9 -20.72 26.56 67.18
CA LEU A 9 -20.19 27.16 65.95
C LEU A 9 -19.17 26.18 65.35
N LEU A 10 -19.45 25.65 64.16
CA LEU A 10 -18.42 25.04 63.30
C LEU A 10 -17.81 26.13 62.40
N PRO A 11 -16.48 26.18 62.21
CA PRO A 11 -15.86 27.06 61.23
C PRO A 11 -16.00 26.48 59.82
N LEU A 12 -16.40 27.33 58.87
CA LEU A 12 -16.47 27.05 57.44
C LEU A 12 -15.05 27.13 56.85
N THR A 13 -14.46 25.99 56.47
CA THR A 13 -13.20 25.96 55.69
C THR A 13 -13.53 26.10 54.20
N PRO A 14 -12.91 27.04 53.46
CA PRO A 14 -13.10 27.14 52.02
C PRO A 14 -12.37 25.99 51.32
N PHE A 15 -13.12 25.18 50.57
CA PHE A 15 -12.60 24.13 49.70
C PHE A 15 -12.02 24.81 48.45
N PHE A 16 -10.70 24.99 48.38
CA PHE A 16 -10.02 25.38 47.16
C PHE A 16 -10.03 24.17 46.21
N SER A 17 -10.96 24.17 45.25
CA SER A 17 -10.93 23.26 44.11
C SER A 17 -9.70 23.61 43.26
N LEU A 18 -8.64 22.84 43.40
CA LEU A 18 -7.47 22.88 42.54
C LEU A 18 -7.89 22.37 41.15
N LEU A 19 -8.26 23.29 40.26
CA LEU A 19 -8.37 22.99 38.82
C LEU A 19 -6.96 22.64 38.33
N GLY A 20 -6.65 21.35 38.28
CA GLY A 20 -5.49 20.85 37.57
C GLY A 20 -5.69 21.11 36.09
N VAL A 21 -5.07 22.16 35.57
CA VAL A 21 -4.88 22.33 34.13
C VAL A 21 -3.96 21.18 33.71
N VAL A 22 -4.54 20.14 33.12
CA VAL A 22 -3.76 19.17 32.34
C VAL A 22 -3.26 19.95 31.14
N GLY A 23 -2.04 20.48 31.24
CA GLY A 23 -1.35 21.04 30.09
C GLY A 23 -1.10 19.89 29.13
N VAL A 24 -1.85 19.85 28.04
CA VAL A 24 -1.46 19.06 26.88
C VAL A 24 -0.16 19.69 26.39
N GLN A 25 0.99 19.06 26.68
CA GLN A 25 2.23 19.49 26.06
C GLN A 25 2.11 19.16 24.57
N PRO A 26 2.27 20.13 23.66
CA PRO A 26 2.38 19.80 22.25
C PRO A 26 3.61 18.89 22.11
N LEU A 27 3.41 17.69 21.54
CA LEU A 27 4.51 16.80 21.21
C LEU A 27 5.43 17.59 20.26
N GLN A 28 6.65 17.86 20.71
CA GLN A 28 7.65 18.59 19.93
C GLN A 28 7.94 17.82 18.64
N ALA A 29 8.31 18.54 17.58
CA ALA A 29 8.81 17.99 16.33
C ALA A 29 9.77 16.80 16.57
N GLN A 30 9.56 15.68 15.87
CA GLN A 30 10.46 14.53 15.98
C GLN A 30 11.78 14.81 15.25
N SER A 31 12.84 15.00 16.01
CA SER A 31 14.22 15.04 15.53
C SER A 31 14.77 13.63 15.29
N ILE A 32 15.82 13.50 14.47
CA ILE A 32 16.56 12.24 14.33
C ILE A 32 17.46 12.03 15.56
N ILE A 33 17.23 10.96 16.31
CA ILE A 33 17.99 10.57 17.48
C ILE A 33 18.57 9.18 17.25
N THR A 34 19.88 9.02 17.41
CA THR A 34 20.57 7.73 17.23
C THR A 34 20.30 6.78 18.39
N SER A 35 20.35 5.47 18.12
CA SER A 35 20.22 4.44 19.16
C SER A 35 21.60 4.07 19.75
N PRO A 36 21.74 3.97 21.09
CA PRO A 36 22.98 3.52 21.74
C PRO A 36 23.07 1.98 21.79
N ASP A 37 22.87 1.30 20.67
CA ASP A 37 22.75 -0.17 20.57
C ASP A 37 23.97 -0.87 19.96
N GLY A 38 25.07 -0.15 19.77
CA GLY A 38 26.30 -0.68 19.16
C GLY A 38 26.34 -0.59 17.63
N THR A 39 25.28 -0.08 16.97
CA THR A 39 25.30 0.15 15.50
C THR A 39 26.28 1.26 15.11
N ASN A 40 26.72 2.11 16.06
CA ASN A 40 27.64 3.24 15.84
C ASN A 40 27.12 4.27 14.81
N THR A 41 25.81 4.45 14.73
CA THR A 41 25.21 5.51 13.90
C THR A 41 25.54 6.87 14.50
N THR A 42 25.99 7.78 13.64
CA THR A 42 26.33 9.16 14.02
C THR A 42 25.51 10.14 13.20
N VAL A 43 24.94 11.15 13.87
CA VAL A 43 24.19 12.22 13.23
C VAL A 43 24.89 13.55 13.53
N THR A 44 25.25 14.28 12.47
CA THR A 44 25.79 15.64 12.58
C THR A 44 24.85 16.63 11.92
N ILE A 45 24.51 17.69 12.63
CA ILE A 45 23.54 18.69 12.17
C ILE A 45 24.30 19.84 11.52
N ASN A 46 23.95 20.15 10.27
CA ASN A 46 24.44 21.33 9.55
C ASN A 46 23.24 22.14 9.05
N GLY A 47 22.88 23.18 9.78
CA GLY A 47 21.65 23.93 9.52
C GLY A 47 20.41 23.05 9.73
N ASN A 48 19.63 22.86 8.66
CA ASN A 48 18.44 22.01 8.61
C ASN A 48 18.74 20.56 8.16
N GLN A 49 19.99 20.23 7.90
CA GLN A 49 20.39 18.92 7.38
C GLN A 49 21.03 18.05 8.47
N TYR A 50 20.45 16.87 8.68
CA TYR A 50 20.97 15.78 9.49
C TYR A 50 21.83 14.88 8.60
N ASN A 51 23.15 14.97 8.72
CA ASN A 51 24.07 14.07 8.03
C ASN A 51 24.26 12.80 8.86
N ILE A 52 23.78 11.69 8.33
CA ILE A 52 23.82 10.36 8.92
C ILE A 52 25.06 9.64 8.38
N THR A 53 25.95 9.28 9.29
CA THR A 53 27.26 8.67 9.01
C THR A 53 27.56 7.57 10.04
N GLY A 54 28.75 6.96 9.97
CA GLY A 54 29.10 5.82 10.81
C GLY A 54 28.28 4.61 10.39
N GLY A 55 27.67 3.93 11.35
CA GLY A 55 26.95 2.68 11.09
C GLY A 55 27.84 1.45 11.18
N THR A 56 27.25 0.29 10.91
CA THR A 56 27.94 -1.01 10.94
C THR A 56 27.81 -1.68 9.58
N LEU A 57 28.89 -2.26 9.07
CA LEU A 57 28.89 -2.96 7.78
C LEU A 57 28.60 -4.46 7.96
N SER A 58 28.02 -5.06 6.93
CA SER A 58 27.97 -6.51 6.76
C SER A 58 29.36 -7.12 6.56
N GLY A 59 29.47 -8.46 6.68
CA GLY A 59 30.74 -9.17 6.52
C GLY A 59 31.37 -9.05 5.12
N ASP A 60 30.55 -8.84 4.09
CA ASP A 60 30.98 -8.56 2.71
C ASP A 60 31.18 -7.06 2.42
N GLY A 61 30.82 -6.19 3.37
CA GLY A 61 30.90 -4.74 3.24
C GLY A 61 29.86 -4.10 2.30
N ALA A 62 28.89 -4.86 1.79
CA ALA A 62 27.90 -4.38 0.83
C ALA A 62 26.69 -3.70 1.50
N ASN A 63 26.38 -4.01 2.75
CA ASN A 63 25.24 -3.48 3.49
C ASN A 63 25.72 -2.58 4.63
N LEU A 64 25.18 -1.36 4.71
CA LEU A 64 25.44 -0.41 5.79
C LEU A 64 24.20 -0.25 6.66
N PHE A 65 24.31 -0.57 7.95
CA PHE A 65 23.22 -0.54 8.90
C PHE A 65 23.28 0.68 9.82
N HIS A 66 22.13 1.32 10.01
CA HIS A 66 21.89 2.43 10.92
C HIS A 66 20.75 2.12 11.89
N SER A 67 20.81 2.70 13.08
CA SER A 67 19.81 2.50 14.13
C SER A 67 19.47 3.79 14.85
N PHE A 68 18.18 4.06 14.98
CA PHE A 68 17.62 5.30 15.50
C PHE A 68 16.67 5.00 16.65
N GLN A 69 16.75 5.79 17.72
CA GLN A 69 15.69 5.85 18.72
C GLN A 69 14.46 6.54 18.13
N GLN A 70 14.67 7.63 17.40
CA GLN A 70 13.61 8.39 16.73
C GLN A 70 14.12 8.80 15.34
N PHE A 71 13.25 8.72 14.35
CA PHE A 71 13.53 9.19 13.01
C PHE A 71 12.30 9.96 12.52
N GLY A 72 12.42 11.28 12.49
CA GLY A 72 11.40 12.17 11.97
C GLY A 72 12.05 13.37 11.29
N LEU A 73 11.26 14.06 10.47
CA LEU A 73 11.64 15.29 9.78
C LEU A 73 10.47 16.27 9.80
N SER A 74 10.76 17.52 10.10
CA SER A 74 9.87 18.65 9.91
C SER A 74 10.02 19.24 8.50
N ASN A 75 9.13 20.17 8.15
CA ASN A 75 9.24 20.90 6.88
C ASN A 75 10.59 21.60 6.76
N ASN A 76 11.21 21.46 5.59
CA ASN A 76 12.55 21.93 5.22
C ASN A 76 13.71 21.21 5.92
N GLU A 77 13.47 20.20 6.76
CA GLU A 77 14.56 19.37 7.29
C GLU A 77 14.98 18.31 6.26
N ILE A 78 16.27 17.94 6.29
CA ILE A 78 16.86 16.98 5.36
C ILE A 78 17.54 15.86 6.16
N ALA A 79 17.16 14.61 5.92
CA ALA A 79 17.96 13.45 6.34
C ALA A 79 18.88 13.04 5.20
N ASN A 80 20.19 13.23 5.33
CA ASN A 80 21.17 12.82 4.32
C ASN A 80 21.96 11.60 4.81
N PHE A 81 21.69 10.44 4.23
CA PHE A 81 22.50 9.23 4.40
C PHE A 81 23.76 9.32 3.55
N LEU A 82 24.94 9.29 4.19
CA LEU A 82 26.21 9.21 3.48
C LEU A 82 26.57 7.74 3.21
N SER A 83 26.68 7.41 1.94
CA SER A 83 27.12 6.11 1.44
C SER A 83 28.47 6.24 0.72
N THR A 84 28.99 5.10 0.24
CA THR A 84 30.17 5.01 -0.62
C THR A 84 29.87 4.12 -1.83
N PRO A 85 30.67 4.16 -2.90
CA PRO A 85 30.40 3.37 -4.10
C PRO A 85 30.40 1.84 -3.90
N GLN A 86 30.94 1.35 -2.78
CA GLN A 86 31.02 -0.07 -2.45
C GLN A 86 29.76 -0.57 -1.73
N ILE A 87 29.00 0.34 -1.12
CA ILE A 87 27.77 0.02 -0.40
C ILE A 87 26.64 -0.12 -1.42
N ARG A 88 26.00 -1.28 -1.43
CA ARG A 88 24.84 -1.59 -2.24
C ARG A 88 23.55 -1.18 -1.54
N ASN A 89 23.42 -1.46 -0.25
CA ASN A 89 22.20 -1.19 0.52
C ASN A 89 22.53 -0.40 1.79
N VAL A 90 21.78 0.67 2.04
CA VAL A 90 21.75 1.37 3.32
C VAL A 90 20.44 1.02 4.02
N LEU A 91 20.51 0.51 5.25
CA LEU A 91 19.35 0.06 6.02
C LEU A 91 19.26 0.83 7.33
N GLY A 92 18.17 1.56 7.54
CA GLY A 92 17.87 2.23 8.81
C GLY A 92 16.74 1.55 9.55
N ARG A 93 16.92 1.29 10.86
CA ARG A 93 15.82 0.88 11.75
C ARG A 93 15.49 1.93 12.80
N VAL A 94 14.23 2.03 13.17
CA VAL A 94 13.76 2.81 14.33
C VAL A 94 13.36 1.84 15.43
N VAL A 95 13.96 1.98 16.60
CA VAL A 95 13.80 1.05 17.73
C VAL A 95 13.04 1.66 18.91
N GLY A 96 12.67 2.94 18.83
CA GLY A 96 12.13 3.66 19.99
C GLY A 96 10.66 3.45 20.29
N GLY A 97 9.93 2.74 19.44
CA GLY A 97 8.50 2.44 19.63
C GLY A 97 7.55 3.53 19.13
N ASP A 98 8.05 4.73 18.83
CA ASP A 98 7.25 5.79 18.21
C ASP A 98 7.25 5.66 16.69
N ALA A 99 6.11 5.96 16.07
CA ALA A 99 6.01 6.09 14.62
C ALA A 99 6.85 7.25 14.09
N SER A 100 7.33 7.11 12.86
CA SER A 100 8.14 8.13 12.18
C SER A 100 7.26 9.14 11.47
N VAL A 101 7.33 10.41 11.85
CA VAL A 101 6.73 11.52 11.10
C VAL A 101 7.78 12.18 10.21
N ILE A 102 7.63 12.03 8.90
CA ILE A 102 8.57 12.52 7.87
C ILE A 102 7.84 13.56 7.04
N ASN A 103 8.10 14.84 7.27
CA ASN A 103 7.56 15.95 6.51
C ASN A 103 8.69 16.80 5.90
N GLY A 104 9.72 16.16 5.34
CA GLY A 104 10.90 16.80 4.77
C GLY A 104 11.60 15.94 3.73
N LEU A 105 12.85 16.24 3.39
CA LEU A 105 13.60 15.53 2.35
C LEU A 105 14.42 14.37 2.92
N ILE A 106 14.23 13.17 2.39
CA ILE A 106 15.17 12.06 2.59
C ILE A 106 16.11 11.99 1.39
N GLN A 107 17.41 12.01 1.65
CA GLN A 107 18.45 12.04 0.65
C GLN A 107 19.52 10.97 0.94
N LEU A 108 20.14 10.44 -0.12
CA LEU A 108 21.33 9.61 -0.02
C LEU A 108 22.40 10.13 -0.98
N THR A 109 23.62 10.32 -0.48
CA THR A 109 24.75 10.86 -1.25
C THR A 109 26.00 9.99 -1.10
N GLY A 110 26.96 10.13 -2.03
CA GLY A 110 28.26 9.46 -1.95
C GLY A 110 28.34 8.04 -2.54
N GLY A 111 27.20 7.46 -2.93
CA GLY A 111 27.12 6.14 -3.57
C GLY A 111 25.86 6.00 -4.43
N ASN A 112 25.67 4.83 -5.04
CA ASN A 112 24.46 4.46 -5.78
C ASN A 112 23.74 3.31 -5.07
N SER A 113 23.39 3.55 -3.80
CA SER A 113 22.86 2.52 -2.90
C SER A 113 21.34 2.59 -2.80
N ASN A 114 20.70 1.44 -2.63
CA ASN A 114 19.29 1.35 -2.23
C ASN A 114 19.13 1.81 -0.77
N LEU A 115 17.97 2.35 -0.43
CA LEU A 115 17.63 2.74 0.95
C LEU A 115 16.44 1.94 1.46
N PHE A 116 16.63 1.25 2.60
CA PHE A 116 15.58 0.57 3.35
C PHE A 116 15.36 1.29 4.67
N LEU A 117 14.12 1.67 4.98
CA LEU A 117 13.74 2.23 6.28
C LEU A 117 12.68 1.35 6.93
N MET A 118 12.98 0.88 8.14
CA MET A 118 12.12 0.00 8.93
C MET A 118 11.69 0.70 10.22
N ASN A 119 10.38 0.88 10.41
CA ASN A 119 9.81 1.28 11.69
C ASN A 119 8.53 0.47 11.99
N PRO A 120 8.59 -0.53 12.87
CA PRO A 120 7.44 -1.36 13.22
C PRO A 120 6.24 -0.58 13.78
N ALA A 121 6.47 0.59 14.38
CA ALA A 121 5.41 1.43 14.93
C ALA A 121 4.61 2.18 13.85
N GLY A 122 5.13 2.30 12.62
CA GLY A 122 4.46 3.01 11.54
C GLY A 122 5.24 4.23 11.03
N MET A 123 4.77 4.78 9.91
CA MET A 123 5.38 5.91 9.22
C MET A 123 4.32 6.83 8.62
N VAL A 124 4.52 8.14 8.72
CA VAL A 124 3.75 9.15 8.02
C VAL A 124 4.69 9.99 7.16
N PHE A 125 4.55 9.90 5.85
CA PHE A 125 5.14 10.84 4.90
C PHE A 125 4.15 12.00 4.71
N GLY A 126 4.38 13.12 5.37
CA GLY A 126 3.53 14.32 5.27
C GLY A 126 3.63 14.99 3.91
N LYS A 127 2.78 16.01 3.68
CA LYS A 127 2.67 16.73 2.39
C LYS A 127 3.97 17.31 1.84
N ASP A 128 4.93 17.64 2.70
CA ASP A 128 6.24 18.21 2.31
C ASP A 128 7.33 17.11 2.19
N ALA A 129 6.97 15.84 2.39
CA ALA A 129 7.89 14.72 2.24
C ALA A 129 8.32 14.55 0.79
N SER A 130 9.62 14.37 0.58
CA SER A 130 10.20 14.12 -0.73
C SER A 130 11.44 13.23 -0.63
N LEU A 131 11.82 12.63 -1.76
CA LEU A 131 12.98 11.75 -1.88
C LEU A 131 13.99 12.34 -2.87
N ASN A 132 15.28 12.20 -2.56
CA ASN A 132 16.39 12.41 -3.48
C ASN A 132 17.38 11.25 -3.32
N LEU A 133 17.04 10.14 -3.95
CA LEU A 133 17.74 8.87 -3.80
C LEU A 133 18.33 8.44 -5.16
N PRO A 134 19.56 7.91 -5.18
CA PRO A 134 20.20 7.51 -6.42
C PRO A 134 19.66 6.17 -6.95
N ALA A 135 19.12 5.31 -6.09
CA ALA A 135 18.60 3.99 -6.43
C ALA A 135 17.24 3.71 -5.74
N SER A 136 16.88 2.43 -5.57
CA SER A 136 15.56 2.01 -5.09
C SER A 136 15.30 2.33 -3.61
N PHE A 137 14.02 2.50 -3.25
CA PHE A 137 13.58 2.84 -1.90
C PHE A 137 12.58 1.82 -1.36
N THR A 138 12.74 1.40 -0.11
CA THR A 138 11.76 0.58 0.60
C THR A 138 11.48 1.17 1.98
N ALA A 139 10.21 1.40 2.28
CA ALA A 139 9.73 1.74 3.62
C ALA A 139 8.84 0.61 4.14
N THR A 140 9.09 0.15 5.37
CA THR A 140 8.33 -0.97 5.93
C THR A 140 8.05 -0.84 7.43
N THR A 141 6.91 -1.39 7.84
CA THR A 141 6.55 -1.62 9.24
C THR A 141 6.74 -3.07 9.68
N ALA A 142 7.39 -3.89 8.85
CA ALA A 142 7.91 -5.18 9.27
C ALA A 142 8.83 -5.00 10.49
N ASN A 143 8.90 -6.03 11.34
CA ASN A 143 9.82 -6.05 12.48
C ASN A 143 11.08 -6.87 12.23
N GLY A 144 11.31 -7.31 10.99
CA GLY A 144 12.62 -7.70 10.52
C GLY A 144 12.74 -7.68 9.00
N ILE A 145 13.95 -7.42 8.53
CA ILE A 145 14.36 -7.56 7.12
C ILE A 145 15.29 -8.77 7.02
N GLY A 146 14.94 -9.75 6.21
CA GLY A 146 15.64 -11.02 6.11
C GLY A 146 16.70 -11.04 5.02
N PHE A 147 17.77 -11.78 5.31
CA PHE A 147 18.90 -12.11 4.45
C PHE A 147 19.13 -13.62 4.51
N GLU A 148 19.97 -14.17 3.64
CA GLU A 148 20.33 -15.60 3.72
C GLU A 148 20.90 -16.00 5.09
N GLY A 149 21.72 -15.12 5.69
CA GLY A 149 22.40 -15.38 6.96
C GLY A 149 21.62 -15.02 8.23
N GLY A 150 20.40 -14.46 8.13
CA GLY A 150 19.59 -14.11 9.29
C GLY A 150 18.70 -12.88 9.09
N TRP A 151 18.32 -12.25 10.20
CA TRP A 151 17.39 -11.12 10.21
C TRP A 151 18.06 -9.84 10.73
N PHE A 152 17.87 -8.75 10.01
CA PHE A 152 17.97 -7.41 10.58
C PHE A 152 16.68 -7.11 11.34
N ALA A 153 16.66 -7.42 12.63
CA ALA A 153 15.50 -7.26 13.50
C ALA A 153 15.29 -5.79 13.91
N GLY A 154 14.03 -5.37 13.99
CA GLY A 154 13.64 -4.05 14.49
C GLY A 154 13.84 -3.89 16.00
N VAL A 155 13.86 -5.00 16.76
CA VAL A 155 14.09 -5.01 18.20
C VAL A 155 15.16 -6.04 18.54
N GLY A 156 16.03 -5.71 19.50
CA GLY A 156 17.10 -6.59 19.97
C GLY A 156 18.42 -6.45 19.20
N THR A 157 19.29 -7.43 19.41
CA THR A 157 20.66 -7.46 18.88
C THR A 157 20.71 -8.13 17.50
N ASN A 158 21.49 -7.58 16.57
CA ASN A 158 21.72 -8.17 15.25
C ASN A 158 23.16 -8.67 15.11
N ASP A 159 23.33 -9.78 14.41
CA ASP A 159 24.64 -10.21 13.89
C ASP A 159 24.87 -9.60 12.50
N TYR A 160 25.31 -8.35 12.45
CA TYR A 160 25.52 -7.62 11.19
C TYR A 160 26.46 -8.36 10.23
N GLN A 161 27.45 -9.10 10.74
CA GLN A 161 28.42 -9.79 9.89
C GLN A 161 27.79 -10.92 9.07
N ALA A 162 26.70 -11.52 9.56
CA ALA A 162 25.94 -12.54 8.85
C ALA A 162 24.94 -11.99 7.82
N LEU A 163 24.61 -10.69 7.87
CA LEU A 163 23.62 -10.04 7.00
C LEU A 163 24.25 -9.60 5.66
N VAL A 164 24.78 -10.57 4.92
CA VAL A 164 25.44 -10.40 3.61
C VAL A 164 24.45 -10.59 2.46
N GLY A 165 24.81 -10.13 1.26
CA GLY A 165 23.93 -10.19 0.09
C GLY A 165 22.75 -9.22 0.16
N ASP A 166 21.72 -9.43 -0.66
CA ASP A 166 20.56 -8.54 -0.73
C ASP A 166 19.44 -8.97 0.22
N PRO A 167 18.65 -8.01 0.76
CA PRO A 167 17.40 -8.31 1.43
C PRO A 167 16.49 -9.19 0.57
N ASN A 168 15.86 -10.20 1.17
CA ASN A 168 15.00 -11.16 0.46
C ASN A 168 13.65 -11.40 1.13
N SER A 169 13.42 -10.87 2.34
CA SER A 169 12.18 -11.10 3.05
C SER A 169 11.89 -10.03 4.10
N PHE A 170 10.62 -9.95 4.53
CA PHE A 170 10.16 -9.06 5.59
C PHE A 170 9.27 -9.85 6.57
N ALA A 171 9.58 -9.76 7.85
CA ALA A 171 8.81 -10.43 8.90
C ALA A 171 7.83 -9.46 9.56
N PHE A 172 6.56 -9.83 9.58
CA PHE A 172 5.47 -9.15 10.28
C PHE A 172 5.03 -10.03 11.46
N THR A 173 5.90 -10.23 12.44
CA THR A 173 5.65 -11.19 13.55
C THR A 173 4.73 -10.67 14.65
N THR A 174 4.27 -9.43 14.54
CA THR A 174 3.30 -8.80 15.44
C THR A 174 1.88 -8.96 14.89
N ASN A 175 0.90 -9.17 15.77
CA ASN A 175 -0.50 -9.34 15.38
C ASN A 175 -1.11 -8.09 14.72
N GLN A 176 -0.62 -6.91 15.10
CA GLN A 176 -1.06 -5.62 14.54
C GLN A 176 0.15 -4.81 14.10
N PRO A 177 0.70 -5.05 12.90
CA PRO A 177 1.81 -4.27 12.39
C PRO A 177 1.42 -2.81 12.14
N GLY A 178 2.39 -1.90 12.21
CA GLY A 178 2.16 -0.47 12.06
C GLY A 178 1.58 -0.05 10.69
N THR A 179 1.10 1.19 10.61
CA THR A 179 0.53 1.76 9.38
C THR A 179 1.54 2.64 8.66
N ILE A 180 1.51 2.66 7.31
CA ILE A 180 2.20 3.66 6.48
C ILE A 180 1.15 4.59 5.87
N VAL A 181 1.31 5.90 6.07
CA VAL A 181 0.50 6.92 5.40
C VAL A 181 1.41 7.78 4.53
N ASN A 182 1.10 7.92 3.25
CA ASN A 182 1.75 8.86 2.34
C ASN A 182 0.79 9.97 1.92
N ALA A 183 1.16 11.21 2.19
CA ALA A 183 0.55 12.44 1.68
C ALA A 183 1.57 13.30 0.92
N GLY A 184 2.84 12.89 0.86
CA GLY A 184 3.92 13.62 0.19
C GLY A 184 4.11 13.19 -1.26
N ASN A 185 5.25 13.62 -1.84
CA ASN A 185 5.67 13.26 -3.18
C ASN A 185 6.90 12.34 -3.13
N LEU A 186 6.67 11.03 -3.20
CA LEU A 186 7.72 10.01 -3.17
C LEU A 186 8.12 9.64 -4.60
N ALA A 187 9.02 10.44 -5.18
CA ALA A 187 9.52 10.25 -6.53
C ALA A 187 10.94 9.66 -6.55
N LEU A 188 11.20 8.71 -7.45
CA LEU A 188 12.54 8.18 -7.75
C LEU A 188 12.93 8.49 -9.19
N ASN A 189 14.21 8.28 -9.50
CA ASN A 189 14.70 8.32 -10.87
C ASN A 189 14.15 7.15 -11.70
N ASP A 190 14.25 7.28 -13.02
CA ASP A 190 13.76 6.30 -14.00
C ASP A 190 14.26 4.87 -13.73
N GLY A 191 13.36 3.91 -13.91
CA GLY A 191 13.63 2.48 -13.80
C GLY A 191 13.89 1.97 -12.38
N GLN A 192 13.76 2.81 -11.35
CA GLN A 192 13.96 2.41 -9.95
C GLN A 192 12.72 1.77 -9.33
N ASN A 193 12.91 1.05 -8.22
CA ASN A 193 11.83 0.42 -7.48
C ASN A 193 11.47 1.22 -6.22
N LEU A 194 10.18 1.44 -6.00
CA LEU A 194 9.65 2.01 -4.76
C LEU A 194 8.67 1.03 -4.11
N THR A 195 8.96 0.66 -2.87
CA THR A 195 8.18 -0.34 -2.13
C THR A 195 7.70 0.22 -0.78
N LEU A 196 6.39 0.20 -0.54
CA LEU A 196 5.76 0.48 0.76
C LEU A 196 5.11 -0.79 1.29
N LEU A 197 5.60 -1.31 2.42
CA LEU A 197 5.10 -2.54 3.04
C LEU A 197 4.67 -2.28 4.48
N GLY A 198 3.37 -2.13 4.69
CA GLY A 198 2.78 -1.82 6.01
C GLY A 198 1.89 -2.93 6.54
N GLY A 199 1.48 -2.86 7.80
CA GLY A 199 0.29 -3.58 8.28
C GLY A 199 -0.99 -3.04 7.64
N MET A 200 -0.99 -1.73 7.39
CA MET A 200 -1.95 -1.01 6.56
C MET A 200 -1.17 0.03 5.75
N VAL A 201 -1.60 0.33 4.53
CA VAL A 201 -0.99 1.39 3.72
C VAL A 201 -2.04 2.32 3.14
N ILE A 202 -1.87 3.63 3.34
CA ILE A 202 -2.76 4.67 2.82
C ILE A 202 -1.94 5.64 1.97
N ASN A 203 -2.26 5.79 0.69
CA ASN A 203 -1.66 6.77 -0.20
C ASN A 203 -2.67 7.84 -0.63
N THR A 204 -2.49 9.05 -0.15
CA THR A 204 -3.20 10.27 -0.58
C THR A 204 -2.32 11.21 -1.42
N GLY A 205 -0.99 11.02 -1.38
CA GLY A 205 -0.03 11.80 -2.15
C GLY A 205 0.34 11.18 -3.50
N THR A 206 1.53 11.50 -3.96
CA THR A 206 2.09 10.99 -5.23
C THR A 206 3.22 10.01 -4.96
N ILE A 207 3.25 8.91 -5.70
CA ILE A 207 4.36 7.97 -5.78
C ILE A 207 4.71 7.80 -7.25
N SER A 208 5.97 8.03 -7.64
CA SER A 208 6.35 7.99 -9.05
C SER A 208 7.76 7.44 -9.34
N THR A 209 7.90 6.61 -10.37
CA THR A 209 9.18 6.14 -10.91
C THR A 209 9.02 5.78 -12.39
N ALA A 210 9.56 6.60 -13.28
CA ALA A 210 9.28 6.47 -14.71
C ALA A 210 9.79 5.13 -15.26
N GLY A 211 8.91 4.32 -15.86
CA GLY A 211 9.22 2.96 -16.33
C GLY A 211 9.73 1.99 -15.26
N GLY A 212 9.68 2.37 -13.97
CA GLY A 212 10.15 1.57 -12.84
C GLY A 212 9.06 0.67 -12.26
N ASN A 213 9.25 0.22 -11.02
CA ASN A 213 8.28 -0.63 -10.33
C ASN A 213 7.82 0.02 -9.02
N ILE A 214 6.52 0.13 -8.81
CA ILE A 214 5.91 0.55 -7.55
C ILE A 214 5.18 -0.63 -6.94
N THR A 215 5.47 -0.94 -5.67
CA THR A 215 4.73 -1.94 -4.90
C THR A 215 4.21 -1.33 -3.60
N ILE A 216 2.90 -1.34 -3.42
CA ILE A 216 2.21 -0.88 -2.23
C ILE A 216 1.45 -2.08 -1.70
N ALA A 217 1.89 -2.65 -0.57
CA ALA A 217 1.23 -3.83 -0.01
C ALA A 217 0.98 -3.68 1.49
N ALA A 218 -0.23 -4.04 1.91
CA ALA A 218 -0.58 -4.25 3.29
C ALA A 218 -0.47 -5.74 3.63
N VAL A 219 0.18 -6.04 4.73
CA VAL A 219 0.50 -7.40 5.17
C VAL A 219 -0.16 -7.64 6.51
N PRO A 220 -1.06 -8.63 6.64
CA PRO A 220 -1.60 -9.00 7.94
C PRO A 220 -0.49 -9.42 8.89
N GLY A 221 -0.71 -9.22 10.19
CA GLY A 221 0.21 -9.72 11.21
C GLY A 221 0.43 -11.24 11.14
N GLU A 222 1.49 -11.70 11.77
CA GLU A 222 1.89 -13.12 11.85
C GLU A 222 2.28 -13.74 10.49
N ASN A 223 2.81 -12.94 9.57
CA ASN A 223 3.26 -13.38 8.23
C ASN A 223 4.73 -13.04 7.95
N VAL A 224 5.32 -13.78 7.02
CA VAL A 224 6.57 -13.41 6.36
C VAL A 224 6.30 -13.17 4.89
N VAL A 225 6.78 -12.04 4.40
CA VAL A 225 6.82 -11.69 2.99
C VAL A 225 8.14 -12.17 2.42
N ARG A 226 8.12 -12.94 1.34
CA ARG A 226 9.34 -13.25 0.56
C ARG A 226 9.34 -12.46 -0.74
N ILE A 227 10.51 -11.94 -1.10
CA ILE A 227 10.76 -11.29 -2.38
C ILE A 227 11.65 -12.21 -3.22
N SER A 228 11.24 -12.54 -4.45
CA SER A 228 12.16 -13.19 -5.41
C SER A 228 13.25 -12.22 -5.85
N GLN A 229 14.51 -12.64 -5.80
CA GLN A 229 15.65 -11.89 -6.34
C GLN A 229 15.88 -12.13 -7.84
N GLU A 230 16.64 -11.20 -8.44
CA GLU A 230 16.96 -10.95 -9.86
C GLU A 230 16.66 -12.03 -10.92
N GLY A 231 15.94 -11.61 -11.98
CA GLY A 231 15.71 -12.39 -13.21
C GLY A 231 14.34 -13.06 -13.30
N MET A 232 13.55 -12.98 -12.23
CA MET A 232 12.16 -13.45 -12.15
C MET A 232 11.25 -12.26 -11.87
N VAL A 233 10.00 -12.32 -12.35
CA VAL A 233 8.93 -11.38 -11.97
C VAL A 233 8.85 -11.32 -10.44
N LEU A 234 8.81 -10.11 -9.86
CA LEU A 234 8.66 -9.90 -8.40
C LEU A 234 7.58 -10.85 -7.84
N SER A 235 8.00 -11.84 -7.07
CA SER A 235 7.10 -12.65 -6.24
C SER A 235 6.96 -11.96 -4.89
N LEU A 236 5.72 -11.72 -4.47
CA LEU A 236 5.39 -11.37 -3.10
C LEU A 236 4.69 -12.57 -2.50
N GLU A 237 5.43 -13.49 -1.91
CA GLU A 237 4.79 -14.65 -1.27
C GLU A 237 4.54 -14.34 0.20
N LEU A 238 3.31 -14.52 0.66
CA LEU A 238 2.93 -14.44 2.07
C LEU A 238 2.93 -15.85 2.68
N GLU A 239 3.78 -16.05 3.67
CA GLU A 239 3.89 -17.31 4.40
C GLU A 239 3.50 -17.09 5.87
N PRO A 240 2.43 -17.72 6.37
CA PRO A 240 2.07 -17.66 7.79
C PRO A 240 3.18 -18.22 8.67
N ILE A 241 3.50 -17.54 9.78
CA ILE A 241 4.63 -17.92 10.65
C ILE A 241 4.53 -19.35 11.18
N GLY A 242 3.30 -19.86 11.41
CA GLY A 242 3.08 -21.24 11.86
C GLY A 242 3.58 -22.33 10.89
N ASN A 243 3.83 -21.98 9.62
CA ASN A 243 4.29 -22.89 8.58
C ASN A 243 5.82 -22.82 8.35
N ILE A 244 6.52 -21.88 9.00
CA ILE A 244 7.94 -21.65 8.79
C ILE A 244 8.76 -22.61 9.67
N ASP A 245 9.31 -23.66 9.05
CA ASP A 245 10.24 -24.61 9.70
C ASP A 245 11.67 -24.03 9.66
N ASN A 246 12.04 -23.12 10.57
CA ASN A 246 13.34 -22.43 10.49
C ASN A 246 14.31 -22.64 11.67
N SER A 247 15.56 -22.94 11.28
CA SER A 247 16.81 -23.00 12.04
C SER A 247 17.44 -21.63 12.34
N ASN A 248 16.91 -20.55 11.74
CA ASN A 248 17.23 -19.15 12.07
C ASN A 248 16.00 -18.52 12.74
N ALA A 249 16.06 -18.28 14.05
CA ALA A 249 14.92 -17.77 14.81
C ALA A 249 14.41 -16.43 14.22
N LEU A 250 13.10 -16.36 13.96
CA LEU A 250 12.42 -15.13 13.55
C LEU A 250 12.65 -14.00 14.56
N PRO A 251 12.56 -12.72 14.15
CA PRO A 251 12.55 -11.61 15.09
C PRO A 251 11.47 -11.84 16.15
N GLY A 252 11.79 -11.55 17.41
CA GLY A 252 10.82 -11.72 18.49
C GLY A 252 9.59 -10.84 18.27
N SER A 253 8.40 -11.38 18.58
CA SER A 253 7.12 -10.67 18.65
C SER A 253 7.07 -9.73 19.86
N GLY A 254 8.06 -8.84 20.00
CA GLY A 254 8.14 -7.90 21.11
C GLY A 254 6.84 -7.13 21.26
N SER A 255 6.48 -6.79 22.51
CA SER A 255 5.32 -5.95 22.83
C SER A 255 5.60 -4.50 22.41
N SER A 256 5.69 -4.25 21.10
CA SER A 256 5.70 -2.89 20.57
C SER A 256 4.27 -2.37 20.64
N LEU A 257 4.06 -1.27 21.34
CA LEU A 257 2.81 -0.52 21.23
C LEU A 257 2.80 0.06 19.81
N THR A 258 1.91 -0.44 18.95
CA THR A 258 1.67 0.16 17.64
C THR A 258 0.57 1.22 17.82
N PRO A 259 0.86 2.50 17.52
CA PRO A 259 -0.15 3.55 17.58
C PRO A 259 -1.30 3.23 16.63
N ASP A 260 -2.54 3.46 17.08
CA ASP A 260 -3.69 3.41 16.19
C ASP A 260 -3.63 4.58 15.19
N LEU A 261 -4.31 4.45 14.05
CA LEU A 261 -4.28 5.46 12.99
C LEU A 261 -4.64 6.89 13.47
N PRO A 262 -5.64 7.11 14.35
CA PRO A 262 -5.90 8.45 14.89
C PRO A 262 -4.71 9.04 15.68
N GLU A 263 -4.01 8.21 16.46
CA GLU A 263 -2.80 8.65 17.20
C GLU A 263 -1.68 8.99 16.21
N LEU A 264 -1.52 8.18 15.17
CA LEU A 264 -0.55 8.39 14.11
C LEU A 264 -0.78 9.71 13.36
N LEU A 265 -2.04 10.04 13.02
CA LEU A 265 -2.40 11.28 12.32
C LEU A 265 -2.30 12.52 13.21
N THR A 266 -2.47 12.38 14.52
CA THR A 266 -2.41 13.51 15.48
C THR A 266 -0.99 13.76 16.02
N GLY A 267 -0.10 12.77 15.95
CA GLY A 267 1.27 12.82 16.50
C GLY A 267 2.22 13.86 15.90
N GLY A 268 1.85 14.54 14.81
CA GLY A 268 2.71 15.53 14.13
C GLY A 268 2.02 16.81 13.66
N ASN A 269 0.83 17.15 14.20
CA ASN A 269 -0.01 18.24 13.69
C ASN A 269 -0.38 18.04 12.20
N LEU A 270 -0.53 16.77 11.78
CA LEU A 270 -0.77 16.34 10.40
C LEU A 270 -2.25 16.22 10.03
N ALA A 271 -3.17 16.46 10.97
CA ALA A 271 -4.61 16.37 10.69
C ALA A 271 -5.06 17.32 9.57
N ASP A 272 -4.34 18.43 9.34
CA ASP A 272 -4.55 19.36 8.22
C ASP A 272 -3.66 19.04 6.99
N ALA A 273 -2.77 18.06 7.10
CA ALA A 273 -1.76 17.71 6.10
C ALA A 273 -2.04 16.39 5.38
N THR A 274 -3.05 15.63 5.80
CA THR A 274 -3.53 14.43 5.13
C THR A 274 -5.00 14.56 4.79
N ASP A 275 -5.40 14.01 3.64
CA ASP A 275 -6.81 13.93 3.23
C ASP A 275 -7.54 12.76 3.91
N VAL A 276 -7.10 12.36 5.10
CA VAL A 276 -7.56 11.17 5.84
C VAL A 276 -8.20 11.61 7.15
N SER A 277 -9.43 11.19 7.40
CA SER A 277 -10.14 11.39 8.67
C SER A 277 -10.61 10.06 9.25
N VAL A 278 -10.75 9.97 10.57
CA VAL A 278 -11.28 8.78 11.26
C VAL A 278 -12.59 9.13 11.95
N ASN A 279 -13.64 8.37 11.63
CA ASN A 279 -14.98 8.54 12.17
C ASN A 279 -15.09 7.96 13.59
N HIS A 280 -16.12 8.43 14.32
CA HIS A 280 -16.40 7.96 15.69
C HIS A 280 -16.71 6.46 15.81
N ASN A 281 -17.05 5.81 14.70
CA ASN A 281 -17.31 4.37 14.61
C ASN A 281 -16.04 3.55 14.28
N GLY A 282 -14.85 4.17 14.25
CA GLY A 282 -13.58 3.49 13.94
C GLY A 282 -13.32 3.26 12.45
N THR A 283 -14.11 3.88 11.57
CA THR A 283 -13.92 3.79 10.11
C THR A 283 -13.13 4.98 9.58
N ILE A 284 -12.45 4.79 8.46
CA ILE A 284 -11.68 5.83 7.78
C ILE A 284 -12.58 6.50 6.73
N SER A 285 -12.54 7.82 6.67
CA SER A 285 -13.10 8.61 5.58
C SER A 285 -12.00 9.42 4.91
N LEU A 286 -11.84 9.20 3.61
CA LEU A 286 -10.98 10.01 2.75
C LEU A 286 -11.79 11.23 2.29
N SER A 287 -11.18 12.41 2.32
CA SER A 287 -11.89 13.68 2.13
C SER A 287 -12.70 13.68 0.82
N GLY A 288 -14.02 13.86 0.93
CA GLY A 288 -14.91 13.96 -0.23
C GLY A 288 -15.43 12.63 -0.80
N SER A 289 -14.95 11.47 -0.34
CA SER A 289 -15.39 10.18 -0.91
C SER A 289 -16.79 9.74 -0.47
N GLY A 290 -17.24 10.17 0.72
CA GLY A 290 -18.49 9.70 1.33
C GLY A 290 -18.50 8.21 1.68
N ILE A 291 -17.36 7.52 1.53
CA ILE A 291 -17.20 6.08 1.75
C ILE A 291 -16.49 5.86 3.10
N SER A 292 -16.99 4.87 3.83
CA SER A 292 -16.48 4.44 5.12
C SER A 292 -15.61 3.20 4.91
N LEU A 293 -14.31 3.33 5.13
CA LEU A 293 -13.33 2.25 4.92
C LEU A 293 -12.96 1.59 6.27
N PRO A 294 -12.84 0.26 6.34
CA PRO A 294 -12.39 -0.43 7.55
C PRO A 294 -10.98 -0.01 7.99
N GLN A 295 -10.75 0.02 9.31
CA GLN A 295 -9.40 0.19 9.87
C GLN A 295 -8.84 -1.18 10.27
N GLU A 296 -8.57 -2.04 9.29
CA GLU A 296 -8.06 -3.40 9.52
C GLU A 296 -6.66 -3.60 8.91
N THR A 297 -5.82 -4.38 9.58
CA THR A 297 -4.55 -4.85 8.99
C THR A 297 -4.81 -5.65 7.73
N GLY A 298 -3.87 -5.66 6.79
CA GLY A 298 -4.07 -6.22 5.45
C GLY A 298 -4.82 -5.27 4.50
N SER A 299 -5.16 -4.05 4.91
CA SER A 299 -5.87 -3.09 4.06
C SER A 299 -4.93 -2.09 3.38
N THR A 300 -5.08 -1.92 2.06
CA THR A 300 -4.40 -0.89 1.26
C THR A 300 -5.41 0.07 0.65
N TYR A 301 -5.21 1.37 0.83
CA TYR A 301 -6.07 2.42 0.29
C TYR A 301 -5.29 3.42 -0.56
N ILE A 302 -5.73 3.66 -1.79
CA ILE A 302 -5.14 4.64 -2.70
C ILE A 302 -6.19 5.69 -3.06
N ALA A 303 -5.89 6.95 -2.80
CA ALA A 303 -6.68 8.11 -3.23
C ALA A 303 -5.86 9.15 -4.01
N GLY A 304 -4.54 9.04 -3.99
CA GLY A 304 -3.65 9.91 -4.75
C GLY A 304 -3.18 9.29 -6.08
N THR A 305 -1.97 9.66 -6.49
CA THR A 305 -1.38 9.26 -7.76
C THR A 305 -0.31 8.18 -7.57
N VAL A 306 -0.32 7.18 -8.45
CA VAL A 306 0.74 6.17 -8.59
C VAL A 306 1.13 6.12 -10.07
N ASP A 307 2.33 6.61 -10.38
CA ASP A 307 2.77 6.88 -11.76
C ASP A 307 4.07 6.14 -12.10
N THR A 308 3.99 5.22 -13.05
CA THR A 308 5.15 4.55 -13.65
C THR A 308 5.24 4.79 -15.16
N THR A 309 4.71 5.92 -15.64
CA THR A 309 4.74 6.26 -17.06
C THR A 309 6.17 6.35 -17.60
N GLY A 310 6.36 6.00 -18.86
CA GLY A 310 7.71 5.96 -19.44
C GLY A 310 7.74 5.79 -20.96
N ASP A 311 8.90 5.40 -21.49
CA ASP A 311 8.98 4.95 -22.88
C ASP A 311 8.16 3.68 -23.07
N ILE A 312 8.41 2.69 -22.21
CA ILE A 312 7.48 1.60 -21.91
C ILE A 312 6.97 1.84 -20.49
N GLY A 313 5.68 1.65 -20.27
CA GLY A 313 5.11 1.77 -18.93
C GLY A 313 5.72 0.78 -17.95
N GLY A 314 5.89 1.20 -16.70
CA GLY A 314 6.42 0.36 -15.62
C GLY A 314 5.40 -0.61 -15.03
N THR A 315 5.68 -1.10 -13.82
CA THR A 315 4.76 -1.98 -13.07
C THR A 315 4.23 -1.30 -11.81
N VAL A 316 2.92 -1.41 -11.57
CA VAL A 316 2.27 -1.04 -10.31
C VAL A 316 1.64 -2.27 -9.67
N ASN A 317 1.96 -2.56 -8.41
CA ASN A 317 1.30 -3.57 -7.60
C ASN A 317 0.64 -2.91 -6.39
N VAL A 318 -0.67 -3.07 -6.23
CA VAL A 318 -1.44 -2.63 -5.06
C VAL A 318 -2.11 -3.84 -4.42
N LEU A 319 -1.62 -4.26 -3.26
CA LEU A 319 -1.88 -5.58 -2.69
C LEU A 319 -2.31 -5.50 -1.21
N GLY A 320 -2.99 -6.54 -0.75
CA GLY A 320 -3.49 -6.71 0.62
C GLY A 320 -4.79 -7.51 0.61
N ASP A 321 -5.23 -7.98 1.77
CA ASP A 321 -6.53 -8.67 1.95
C ASP A 321 -7.69 -7.78 1.46
N ARG A 322 -7.57 -6.47 1.62
CA ARG A 322 -8.55 -5.49 1.11
C ARG A 322 -7.86 -4.36 0.37
N VAL A 323 -8.31 -4.06 -0.85
CA VAL A 323 -7.73 -2.99 -1.67
C VAL A 323 -8.81 -2.00 -2.12
N GLY A 324 -8.74 -0.76 -1.62
CA GLY A 324 -9.66 0.32 -1.97
C GLY A 324 -9.01 1.42 -2.80
N LEU A 325 -9.57 1.74 -3.97
CA LEU A 325 -9.17 2.85 -4.83
C LEU A 325 -10.27 3.92 -4.84
N ILE A 326 -9.91 5.14 -4.41
CA ILE A 326 -10.85 6.22 -4.08
C ILE A 326 -10.40 7.53 -4.73
N GLY A 327 -10.83 7.78 -5.97
CA GLY A 327 -10.30 8.88 -6.78
C GLY A 327 -8.84 8.64 -7.19
N ALA A 328 -8.39 7.38 -7.17
CA ALA A 328 -7.01 7.03 -7.45
C ALA A 328 -6.68 7.29 -8.93
N ASN A 329 -5.47 7.77 -9.20
CA ASN A 329 -4.92 7.83 -10.55
C ASN A 329 -3.71 6.90 -10.62
N ILE A 330 -3.89 5.73 -11.21
CA ILE A 330 -2.84 4.73 -11.42
C ILE A 330 -2.50 4.72 -12.90
N ASP A 331 -1.27 5.12 -13.25
CA ASP A 331 -0.84 5.24 -14.64
C ASP A 331 0.47 4.50 -14.88
N ALA A 332 0.36 3.37 -15.59
CA ALA A 332 1.47 2.61 -16.14
C ALA A 332 1.47 2.68 -17.67
N SER A 333 1.01 3.78 -18.26
CA SER A 333 1.06 3.97 -19.72
C SER A 333 2.49 4.23 -20.21
N GLY A 334 2.78 3.91 -21.47
CA GLY A 334 4.07 4.23 -22.08
C GLY A 334 3.92 4.82 -23.47
N THR A 335 4.94 5.55 -23.91
CA THR A 335 4.95 6.15 -25.25
C THR A 335 4.94 5.09 -26.35
N ASN A 336 5.70 4.01 -26.15
CA ASN A 336 5.97 2.94 -27.11
C ASN A 336 5.46 1.56 -26.65
N GLY A 337 4.67 1.49 -25.58
CA GLY A 337 4.06 0.27 -25.04
C GLY A 337 3.54 0.47 -23.62
N GLY A 338 2.37 -0.11 -23.33
CA GLY A 338 1.80 -0.07 -21.99
C GLY A 338 2.54 -0.95 -20.98
N GLY A 339 2.45 -0.59 -19.71
CA GLY A 339 3.03 -1.30 -18.58
C GLY A 339 2.09 -2.34 -17.97
N ARG A 340 2.25 -2.59 -16.67
CA ARG A 340 1.42 -3.56 -15.94
C ARG A 340 0.89 -2.99 -14.63
N VAL A 341 -0.39 -3.23 -14.37
CA VAL A 341 -1.05 -2.87 -13.11
C VAL A 341 -1.70 -4.13 -12.52
N LEU A 342 -1.32 -4.48 -11.30
CA LEU A 342 -1.90 -5.57 -10.49
C LEU A 342 -2.58 -4.96 -9.27
N ILE A 343 -3.90 -5.13 -9.15
CA ILE A 343 -4.70 -4.67 -8.01
C ILE A 343 -5.36 -5.89 -7.39
N GLY A 344 -4.98 -6.20 -6.16
CA GLY A 344 -5.54 -7.32 -5.40
C GLY A 344 -5.13 -8.71 -5.88
N GLY A 345 -4.43 -8.89 -7.00
CA GLY A 345 -3.96 -10.23 -7.41
C GLY A 345 -3.31 -10.22 -8.79
N ASP A 346 -2.94 -11.42 -9.25
CA ASP A 346 -2.51 -11.67 -10.63
C ASP A 346 -3.63 -12.34 -11.43
N VAL A 347 -3.36 -12.67 -12.69
CA VAL A 347 -4.30 -13.25 -13.63
C VAL A 347 -5.02 -14.45 -13.02
N GLN A 348 -6.35 -14.40 -12.90
CA GLN A 348 -7.19 -15.47 -12.34
C GLN A 348 -6.82 -15.87 -10.90
N GLY A 349 -6.20 -14.95 -10.15
CA GLY A 349 -5.62 -15.23 -8.84
C GLY A 349 -4.47 -16.24 -8.89
N GLN A 350 -3.90 -16.48 -10.07
CA GLN A 350 -2.78 -17.37 -10.30
C GLN A 350 -1.51 -16.53 -10.49
N GLY A 351 -0.65 -16.58 -9.50
CA GLY A 351 0.59 -15.85 -9.59
C GLY A 351 1.35 -15.85 -8.28
N PRO A 352 2.46 -15.14 -8.25
CA PRO A 352 3.34 -15.12 -7.11
C PRO A 352 3.03 -13.97 -6.14
N VAL A 353 1.97 -13.18 -6.38
CA VAL A 353 1.47 -12.12 -5.48
C VAL A 353 0.26 -12.65 -4.71
N PRO A 354 -0.01 -12.17 -3.49
CA PRO A 354 -1.18 -12.60 -2.73
C PRO A 354 -2.46 -12.06 -3.37
N ASN A 355 -3.54 -12.81 -3.19
CA ASN A 355 -4.87 -12.39 -3.61
C ASN A 355 -5.58 -11.64 -2.48
N ALA A 356 -6.30 -10.59 -2.85
CA ALA A 356 -7.20 -9.86 -1.98
C ALA A 356 -8.46 -10.68 -1.75
N LEU A 357 -9.03 -10.57 -0.56
CA LEU A 357 -10.40 -11.03 -0.29
C LEU A 357 -11.40 -10.09 -0.96
N GLY A 358 -11.16 -8.77 -0.86
CA GLY A 358 -12.07 -7.77 -1.40
C GLY A 358 -11.37 -6.60 -2.08
N ILE A 359 -11.91 -6.17 -3.22
CA ILE A 359 -11.50 -4.92 -3.89
C ILE A 359 -12.68 -3.98 -4.09
N PHE A 360 -12.41 -2.69 -3.92
CA PHE A 360 -13.37 -1.63 -4.20
C PHE A 360 -12.70 -0.50 -4.99
N VAL A 361 -13.27 -0.14 -6.14
CA VAL A 361 -12.79 0.95 -6.99
C VAL A 361 -13.95 1.92 -7.21
N ASN A 362 -13.85 3.14 -6.70
CA ASN A 362 -14.91 4.12 -6.86
C ASN A 362 -14.97 4.69 -8.30
N PRO A 363 -16.08 5.36 -8.68
CA PRO A 363 -16.25 5.91 -10.03
C PRO A 363 -15.20 6.94 -10.46
N ASP A 364 -14.59 7.65 -9.51
CA ASP A 364 -13.61 8.70 -9.82
C ASP A 364 -12.17 8.15 -10.00
N SER A 365 -11.97 6.84 -9.84
CA SER A 365 -10.66 6.22 -10.02
C SER A 365 -10.38 5.92 -11.49
N ILE A 366 -9.13 6.11 -11.91
CA ILE A 366 -8.63 5.89 -13.26
C ILE A 366 -7.41 4.97 -13.20
N ILE A 367 -7.43 3.90 -13.99
CA ILE A 367 -6.36 2.90 -14.06
C ILE A 367 -5.96 2.71 -15.53
N ARG A 368 -4.69 3.01 -15.86
CA ARG A 368 -4.22 3.00 -17.25
C ARG A 368 -2.95 2.22 -17.43
N ALA A 369 -2.89 1.48 -18.54
CA ALA A 369 -1.68 0.87 -19.07
C ALA A 369 -1.66 1.03 -20.60
N ASP A 370 -1.91 2.24 -21.10
CA ASP A 370 -2.02 2.49 -22.54
C ASP A 370 -0.64 2.55 -23.22
N ALA A 371 -0.59 2.18 -24.50
CA ALA A 371 0.42 2.71 -25.41
C ALA A 371 -0.06 4.04 -25.99
N LEU A 372 0.71 5.11 -25.83
CA LEU A 372 0.28 6.47 -26.18
C LEU A 372 0.56 6.83 -27.65
N ALA A 373 1.71 6.43 -28.18
CA ALA A 373 2.09 6.72 -29.57
C ALA A 373 2.16 5.47 -30.43
N SER A 374 3.04 4.52 -30.11
CA SER A 374 3.20 3.26 -30.84
C SER A 374 3.24 2.10 -29.84
N GLY A 375 3.05 0.87 -30.30
CA GLY A 375 3.17 -0.33 -29.46
C GLY A 375 1.85 -0.76 -28.84
N ASN A 376 1.91 -1.91 -28.17
CA ASN A 376 0.72 -2.58 -27.66
C ASN A 376 0.29 -1.98 -26.32
N GLY A 377 -1.02 -2.01 -26.08
CA GLY A 377 -1.57 -1.80 -24.75
C GLY A 377 -0.99 -2.80 -23.75
N GLY A 378 -0.93 -2.36 -22.51
CA GLY A 378 -0.35 -3.11 -21.40
C GLY A 378 -1.33 -4.08 -20.77
N LYS A 379 -1.14 -4.33 -19.48
CA LYS A 379 -1.93 -5.30 -18.71
C LYS A 379 -2.50 -4.65 -17.45
N VAL A 380 -3.80 -4.78 -17.23
CA VAL A 380 -4.46 -4.33 -16.00
C VAL A 380 -5.26 -5.48 -15.42
N ILE A 381 -4.98 -5.86 -14.17
CA ILE A 381 -5.65 -6.97 -13.49
C ILE A 381 -6.21 -6.46 -12.17
N LEU A 382 -7.51 -6.66 -11.98
CA LEU A 382 -8.25 -6.41 -10.75
C LEU A 382 -8.87 -7.74 -10.32
N PHE A 383 -8.35 -8.33 -9.25
CA PHE A 383 -8.76 -9.66 -8.80
C PHE A 383 -9.06 -9.69 -7.29
N ALA A 384 -10.10 -10.43 -6.91
CA ALA A 384 -10.44 -10.74 -5.52
C ALA A 384 -11.03 -12.14 -5.36
N GLU A 385 -10.74 -12.79 -4.23
CA GLU A 385 -11.27 -14.13 -3.90
C GLU A 385 -12.72 -14.11 -3.43
N GLU A 386 -13.21 -13.00 -2.87
CA GLU A 386 -14.60 -12.87 -2.42
C GLU A 386 -15.35 -11.82 -3.25
N ALA A 387 -15.05 -10.54 -3.07
CA ALA A 387 -15.84 -9.45 -3.62
C ALA A 387 -15.02 -8.47 -4.45
N ALA A 388 -15.45 -8.22 -5.69
CA ALA A 388 -14.89 -7.18 -6.55
C ALA A 388 -15.96 -6.17 -6.97
N ASN A 389 -15.85 -4.94 -6.45
CA ASN A 389 -16.74 -3.82 -6.76
C ASN A 389 -15.98 -2.73 -7.54
N ILE A 390 -16.18 -2.69 -8.85
CA ILE A 390 -15.32 -1.91 -9.76
C ILE A 390 -16.14 -0.87 -10.52
N HIS A 391 -15.92 0.40 -10.21
CA HIS A 391 -16.69 1.49 -10.81
C HIS A 391 -15.86 2.51 -11.59
N GLY A 392 -14.53 2.45 -11.47
CA GLY A 392 -13.61 3.37 -12.12
C GLY A 392 -13.41 3.12 -13.62
N GLU A 393 -12.65 4.00 -14.25
CA GLU A 393 -12.22 3.86 -15.65
C GLU A 393 -10.97 2.98 -15.75
N ILE A 394 -10.97 2.03 -16.68
CA ILE A 394 -9.85 1.10 -16.91
C ILE A 394 -9.50 1.12 -18.39
N SER A 395 -8.22 1.30 -18.73
CA SER A 395 -7.77 1.22 -20.11
C SER A 395 -6.40 0.55 -20.29
N ALA A 396 -6.26 -0.15 -21.41
CA ALA A 396 -5.00 -0.72 -21.91
C ALA A 396 -5.02 -0.66 -23.45
N ARG A 397 -5.07 0.54 -24.01
CA ARG A 397 -5.24 0.77 -25.45
C ARG A 397 -3.94 0.59 -26.23
N GLY A 398 -4.06 0.18 -27.49
CA GLY A 398 -2.96 0.19 -28.46
C GLY A 398 -2.58 1.60 -28.89
N GLY A 399 -1.34 1.79 -29.35
CA GLY A 399 -0.78 3.08 -29.74
C GLY A 399 -1.53 3.76 -30.90
N ALA A 400 -1.67 5.09 -30.81
CA ALA A 400 -2.35 5.92 -31.82
C ALA A 400 -1.70 5.90 -33.22
N LEU A 401 -0.47 5.39 -33.36
CA LEU A 401 0.26 5.24 -34.62
C LEU A 401 0.44 3.76 -35.02
N GLY A 402 0.01 2.81 -34.18
CA GLY A 402 0.18 1.38 -34.40
C GLY A 402 0.38 0.59 -33.12
N GLY A 403 -0.09 -0.65 -33.12
CA GLY A 403 -0.02 -1.60 -32.01
C GLY A 403 -1.39 -2.16 -31.63
N ASP A 404 -1.39 -3.31 -30.99
CA ASP A 404 -2.60 -4.02 -30.58
C ASP A 404 -3.09 -3.52 -29.20
N GLY A 405 -4.38 -3.74 -28.91
CA GLY A 405 -4.94 -3.51 -27.59
C GLY A 405 -4.37 -4.49 -26.56
N GLY A 406 -4.41 -4.08 -25.31
CA GLY A 406 -3.85 -4.82 -24.18
C GLY A 406 -4.80 -5.86 -23.60
N PHE A 407 -4.55 -6.20 -22.34
CA PHE A 407 -5.33 -7.17 -21.59
C PHE A 407 -5.88 -6.53 -20.31
N VAL A 408 -7.19 -6.67 -20.08
CA VAL A 408 -7.83 -6.29 -18.83
C VAL A 408 -8.53 -7.50 -18.22
N GLU A 409 -8.31 -7.74 -16.93
CA GLU A 409 -9.11 -8.67 -16.13
C GLU A 409 -9.80 -7.92 -14.98
N THR A 410 -11.07 -8.22 -14.79
CA THR A 410 -11.87 -7.72 -13.67
C THR A 410 -12.69 -8.86 -13.09
N SER A 411 -12.30 -9.34 -11.92
CA SER A 411 -12.86 -10.58 -11.36
C SER A 411 -12.99 -10.54 -9.84
N GLY A 412 -14.12 -11.07 -9.36
CA GLY A 412 -14.35 -11.44 -7.97
C GLY A 412 -14.99 -12.82 -7.96
N LEU A 413 -14.40 -13.79 -7.25
CA LEU A 413 -14.84 -15.19 -7.40
C LEU A 413 -16.27 -15.42 -6.86
N GLN A 414 -16.61 -14.85 -5.71
CA GLN A 414 -17.95 -15.05 -5.12
C GLN A 414 -18.96 -13.99 -5.59
N SER A 415 -18.53 -12.73 -5.62
CA SER A 415 -19.32 -11.58 -6.03
C SER A 415 -18.50 -10.61 -6.88
N PHE A 416 -19.09 -10.17 -7.99
CA PHE A 416 -18.48 -9.24 -8.91
C PHE A 416 -19.51 -8.24 -9.42
N GLN A 417 -19.14 -6.96 -9.39
CA GLN A 417 -19.86 -5.88 -10.03
C GLN A 417 -18.87 -4.97 -10.74
N ILE A 418 -19.20 -4.64 -11.99
CA ILE A 418 -18.54 -3.60 -12.76
C ILE A 418 -19.57 -2.67 -13.37
N THR A 419 -19.29 -1.36 -13.43
CA THR A 419 -20.20 -0.37 -14.02
C THR A 419 -19.63 0.36 -15.23
N THR A 420 -18.36 0.14 -15.54
CA THR A 420 -17.66 0.81 -16.65
C THR A 420 -16.94 -0.24 -17.47
N THR A 421 -17.20 -0.27 -18.77
CA THR A 421 -16.52 -1.17 -19.70
C THR A 421 -15.05 -0.80 -19.83
N PRO A 422 -14.10 -1.74 -19.67
CA PRO A 422 -12.69 -1.47 -19.94
C PRO A 422 -12.41 -1.13 -21.41
N ASP A 423 -11.53 -0.16 -21.66
CA ASP A 423 -11.08 0.21 -23.01
C ASP A 423 -9.77 -0.48 -23.38
N VAL A 424 -9.88 -1.55 -24.17
CA VAL A 424 -8.75 -2.29 -24.76
C VAL A 424 -8.70 -2.10 -26.28
N SER A 425 -9.20 -0.98 -26.80
CA SER A 425 -9.26 -0.71 -28.23
C SER A 425 -7.87 -0.47 -28.85
N ALA A 426 -7.79 -0.61 -30.17
CA ALA A 426 -6.63 -0.25 -30.97
C ALA A 426 -7.09 0.29 -32.34
N GLU A 427 -6.68 1.50 -32.70
CA GLU A 427 -7.10 2.15 -33.95
C GLU A 427 -6.43 1.50 -35.19
N PHE A 428 -5.17 1.11 -35.05
CA PHE A 428 -4.33 0.58 -36.14
C PHE A 428 -3.83 -0.85 -35.90
N GLY A 429 -4.46 -1.58 -34.96
CA GLY A 429 -4.12 -2.95 -34.60
C GLY A 429 -5.37 -3.79 -34.30
N LEU A 430 -5.17 -4.98 -33.74
CA LEU A 430 -6.24 -5.79 -33.18
C LEU A 430 -6.59 -5.24 -31.80
N ALA A 431 -7.87 -5.07 -31.49
CA ALA A 431 -8.27 -4.76 -30.13
C ALA A 431 -7.98 -5.93 -29.19
N GLY A 432 -7.83 -5.59 -27.91
CA GLY A 432 -7.39 -6.47 -26.86
C GLY A 432 -8.48 -7.38 -26.29
N GLU A 433 -8.24 -7.85 -25.08
CA GLU A 433 -9.12 -8.79 -24.37
C GLU A 433 -9.57 -8.22 -23.03
N TRP A 434 -10.85 -8.44 -22.72
CA TRP A 434 -11.44 -8.27 -21.39
C TRP A 434 -11.87 -9.64 -20.83
N LEU A 435 -11.22 -10.07 -19.75
CA LEU A 435 -11.48 -11.32 -19.03
C LEU A 435 -12.30 -11.08 -17.76
N ILE A 436 -13.29 -11.96 -17.53
CA ILE A 436 -14.10 -12.04 -16.31
C ILE A 436 -14.20 -13.53 -15.91
N ASP A 437 -13.86 -13.87 -14.66
CA ASP A 437 -13.78 -15.28 -14.21
C ASP A 437 -14.35 -15.62 -12.80
N PRO A 438 -15.59 -15.22 -12.46
CA PRO A 438 -16.21 -15.59 -11.19
C PRO A 438 -16.54 -17.09 -11.11
N TYR A 439 -16.96 -17.58 -9.93
CA TYR A 439 -17.49 -18.95 -9.80
C TYR A 439 -18.82 -19.12 -10.55
N ASN A 440 -19.78 -18.22 -10.37
CA ASN A 440 -21.02 -18.17 -11.14
C ASN A 440 -21.23 -16.76 -11.69
N ILE A 441 -21.85 -16.64 -12.86
CA ILE A 441 -22.25 -15.34 -13.40
C ILE A 441 -23.62 -15.37 -14.07
N THR A 442 -24.41 -14.34 -13.79
CA THR A 442 -25.65 -14.06 -14.51
C THR A 442 -25.48 -12.80 -15.36
N ILE A 443 -25.73 -12.93 -16.67
CA ILE A 443 -25.81 -11.80 -17.58
C ILE A 443 -27.22 -11.21 -17.50
N VAL A 444 -27.31 -9.95 -17.12
CA VAL A 444 -28.55 -9.26 -16.75
C VAL A 444 -28.86 -8.06 -17.67
N PRO A 445 -30.14 -7.63 -17.77
CA PRO A 445 -30.47 -6.37 -18.43
C PRO A 445 -29.77 -5.18 -17.77
N ASP A 446 -29.53 -4.13 -18.54
CA ASP A 446 -28.95 -2.88 -18.03
C ASP A 446 -29.80 -2.28 -16.91
N GLY A 447 -29.14 -1.84 -15.83
CA GLY A 447 -29.80 -1.27 -14.66
C GLY A 447 -30.44 -2.30 -13.70
N ALA A 448 -30.27 -3.60 -13.94
CA ALA A 448 -30.69 -4.62 -12.98
C ALA A 448 -29.87 -4.60 -11.68
N GLY A 449 -28.61 -4.13 -11.76
CA GLY A 449 -27.69 -4.04 -10.62
C GLY A 449 -27.25 -5.39 -10.04
N ASN A 450 -26.31 -5.34 -9.09
CA ASN A 450 -25.91 -6.49 -8.28
C ASN A 450 -26.53 -6.38 -6.87
N ASN A 451 -27.29 -7.40 -6.46
CA ASN A 451 -27.92 -7.44 -5.13
C ASN A 451 -27.05 -8.12 -4.06
N ASN A 452 -25.90 -8.68 -4.43
CA ASN A 452 -24.97 -9.40 -3.56
C ASN A 452 -23.83 -8.51 -3.03
N ILE A 453 -24.00 -7.19 -3.10
CA ILE A 453 -23.01 -6.21 -2.64
C ILE A 453 -23.36 -5.70 -1.25
N ASN A 454 -22.40 -5.74 -0.33
CA ASN A 454 -22.54 -5.09 0.96
C ASN A 454 -22.32 -3.57 0.84
N LEU A 455 -23.40 -2.80 0.80
CA LEU A 455 -23.32 -1.33 0.74
C LEU A 455 -22.70 -0.68 1.99
N ALA A 456 -22.66 -1.40 3.12
CA ALA A 456 -22.03 -0.91 4.35
C ALA A 456 -20.53 -1.23 4.42
N ASN A 457 -20.09 -2.28 3.72
CA ASN A 457 -18.69 -2.68 3.61
C ASN A 457 -18.41 -3.22 2.20
N PRO A 458 -17.95 -2.39 1.26
CA PRO A 458 -17.82 -2.77 -0.14
C PRO A 458 -16.72 -3.81 -0.43
N PHE A 459 -16.04 -4.32 0.60
CA PHE A 459 -15.04 -5.39 0.51
C PHE A 459 -15.61 -6.78 0.81
N GLU A 460 -16.89 -6.88 1.18
CA GLU A 460 -17.55 -8.14 1.53
C GLU A 460 -18.74 -8.43 0.61
N ALA A 461 -18.91 -9.71 0.27
CA ALA A 461 -20.11 -10.19 -0.40
C ALA A 461 -21.21 -10.46 0.63
N ILE A 462 -22.48 -10.17 0.29
CA ILE A 462 -23.65 -10.60 1.10
C ILE A 462 -24.35 -11.84 0.54
N GLY A 463 -23.83 -12.38 -0.57
CA GLY A 463 -24.38 -13.55 -1.24
C GLY A 463 -23.48 -14.00 -2.38
N ASP A 464 -23.88 -15.13 -2.96
CA ASP A 464 -23.21 -15.77 -4.08
C ASP A 464 -23.80 -15.30 -5.42
N ASP A 465 -23.00 -15.39 -6.48
CA ASP A 465 -23.30 -15.11 -7.89
C ASP A 465 -22.92 -13.69 -8.32
N ALA A 466 -22.01 -13.62 -9.30
CA ALA A 466 -21.69 -12.40 -10.00
C ALA A 466 -22.80 -11.99 -10.95
N THR A 467 -22.91 -10.68 -11.18
CA THR A 467 -23.82 -10.13 -12.18
C THR A 467 -23.04 -9.24 -13.14
N LEU A 468 -23.35 -9.35 -14.43
CA LEU A 468 -22.77 -8.49 -15.46
C LEU A 468 -23.86 -7.96 -16.39
N GLU A 469 -23.91 -6.64 -16.56
CA GLU A 469 -24.88 -6.00 -17.44
C GLU A 469 -24.53 -6.24 -18.91
N VAL A 470 -25.54 -6.62 -19.70
CA VAL A 470 -25.38 -6.97 -21.12
C VAL A 470 -24.89 -5.81 -21.98
N GLY A 471 -25.23 -4.57 -21.60
CA GLY A 471 -24.78 -3.35 -22.26
C GLY A 471 -23.29 -3.15 -22.15
N LEU A 472 -22.65 -3.57 -21.04
CA LEU A 472 -21.20 -3.47 -20.86
C LEU A 472 -20.45 -4.41 -21.82
N ILE A 473 -20.98 -5.63 -22.01
CA ILE A 473 -20.46 -6.60 -22.98
C ILE A 473 -20.62 -6.05 -24.39
N THR A 474 -21.80 -5.54 -24.72
CA THR A 474 -22.10 -4.99 -26.04
C THR A 474 -21.22 -3.78 -26.35
N ALA A 475 -20.95 -2.92 -25.36
CA ALA A 475 -20.05 -1.78 -25.49
C ALA A 475 -18.61 -2.23 -25.78
N ALA A 476 -18.11 -3.25 -25.06
CA ALA A 476 -16.76 -3.80 -25.28
C ALA A 476 -16.60 -4.36 -26.69
N LEU A 477 -17.56 -5.20 -27.12
CA LEU A 477 -17.57 -5.77 -28.47
C LEU A 477 -17.69 -4.68 -29.54
N THR A 478 -18.44 -3.61 -29.29
CA THR A 478 -18.56 -2.46 -30.21
C THR A 478 -17.24 -1.70 -30.34
N GLY A 479 -16.49 -1.61 -29.25
CA GLY A 479 -15.11 -1.09 -29.23
C GLY A 479 -14.08 -2.01 -29.90
N GLY A 480 -14.51 -3.19 -30.37
CA GLY A 480 -13.69 -4.19 -31.05
C GLY A 480 -13.04 -5.21 -30.13
N ALA A 481 -13.20 -5.09 -28.80
CA ALA A 481 -12.57 -5.98 -27.84
C ALA A 481 -13.06 -7.43 -27.96
N ASN A 482 -12.20 -8.38 -27.59
CA ASN A 482 -12.61 -9.74 -27.28
C ASN A 482 -13.09 -9.77 -25.81
N VAL A 483 -14.26 -10.35 -25.56
CA VAL A 483 -14.78 -10.53 -24.20
C VAL A 483 -14.78 -12.02 -23.88
N THR A 484 -14.01 -12.40 -22.87
CA THR A 484 -13.91 -13.77 -22.38
C THR A 484 -14.58 -13.84 -21.01
N ILE A 485 -15.65 -14.63 -20.93
CA ILE A 485 -16.33 -14.94 -19.68
C ILE A 485 -16.17 -16.43 -19.44
N ILE A 486 -15.56 -16.77 -18.32
CA ILE A 486 -15.36 -18.15 -17.88
C ILE A 486 -15.86 -18.28 -16.45
N THR A 487 -16.16 -19.51 -16.05
CA THR A 487 -16.58 -19.81 -14.69
C THR A 487 -15.79 -20.96 -14.13
N GLY A 488 -15.45 -20.87 -12.84
CA GLY A 488 -14.77 -21.93 -12.10
C GLY A 488 -15.72 -22.75 -11.24
N ALA A 489 -15.35 -24.00 -10.95
CA ALA A 489 -16.00 -24.76 -9.88
C ALA A 489 -15.29 -24.45 -8.56
N GLY A 490 -15.93 -23.69 -7.68
CA GLY A 490 -15.42 -23.32 -6.35
C GLY A 490 -16.52 -22.71 -5.48
N GLY A 491 -16.32 -22.73 -4.16
CA GLY A 491 -17.36 -22.33 -3.21
C GLY A 491 -18.57 -23.28 -3.21
N THR A 492 -19.76 -22.71 -2.97
CA THR A 492 -21.08 -23.37 -2.98
C THR A 492 -21.74 -23.37 -4.37
N GLN A 493 -21.03 -22.89 -5.39
CA GLN A 493 -21.57 -22.53 -6.70
C GLN A 493 -21.29 -23.60 -7.77
N ASP A 494 -22.24 -23.77 -8.70
CA ASP A 494 -22.23 -24.83 -9.72
C ASP A 494 -21.29 -24.56 -10.92
N GLY A 495 -20.75 -23.34 -11.07
CA GLY A 495 -19.92 -22.98 -12.22
C GLY A 495 -20.72 -22.45 -13.43
N ASN A 496 -21.92 -21.91 -13.24
CA ASN A 496 -22.85 -21.58 -14.32
C ASN A 496 -22.64 -20.18 -14.92
N ILE A 497 -22.73 -20.07 -16.25
CA ILE A 497 -22.99 -18.82 -16.97
C ILE A 497 -24.47 -18.81 -17.38
N THR A 498 -25.25 -17.90 -16.79
CA THR A 498 -26.70 -17.79 -17.02
C THR A 498 -27.02 -16.52 -17.80
N LEU A 499 -27.73 -16.63 -18.93
CA LEU A 499 -28.27 -15.46 -19.62
C LEU A 499 -29.72 -15.24 -19.15
N SER A 500 -29.96 -14.12 -18.47
CA SER A 500 -31.31 -13.67 -18.09
C SER A 500 -31.90 -12.62 -19.04
N THR A 501 -31.11 -12.20 -20.03
CA THR A 501 -31.48 -11.27 -21.10
C THR A 501 -30.86 -11.73 -22.42
N ASP A 502 -31.42 -11.28 -23.53
CA ASP A 502 -30.85 -11.50 -24.86
C ASP A 502 -29.53 -10.72 -24.99
N LEU A 503 -28.48 -11.38 -25.49
CA LEU A 503 -27.20 -10.76 -25.83
C LEU A 503 -27.12 -10.60 -27.36
N ASN A 504 -27.56 -9.46 -27.89
CA ASN A 504 -27.59 -9.23 -29.33
C ASN A 504 -26.62 -8.13 -29.78
N PHE A 505 -25.40 -8.53 -30.14
CA PHE A 505 -24.34 -7.60 -30.54
C PHE A 505 -24.51 -7.04 -31.97
N ASN A 506 -24.99 -7.84 -32.92
CA ASN A 506 -24.97 -7.48 -34.35
C ASN A 506 -26.27 -7.85 -35.11
N GLY A 507 -27.36 -8.11 -34.39
CA GLY A 507 -28.62 -8.55 -34.97
C GLY A 507 -28.71 -10.05 -35.29
N THR A 508 -27.69 -10.86 -34.97
CA THR A 508 -27.71 -12.30 -35.28
C THR A 508 -28.11 -13.24 -34.13
N GLY A 509 -28.39 -12.68 -32.94
CA GLY A 509 -28.92 -13.44 -31.81
C GLY A 509 -27.83 -14.19 -31.06
#